data_AF-A0A2L2N5M0-F1
#
_entry.id   AF-A0A2L2N5M0-F1
#
_cell.length_a   1.000
_cell.length_b   1.000
_cell.length_c   1.000
_cell.angle_alpha   90.00
_cell.angle_beta   90.00
_cell.angle_gamma   90.00
#
_symmetry.space_group_name_H-M   'P 1'
#
loop_
_entity.id
_entity.type
_entity.pdbx_description
1 polymer ?
#
loop_
_entity_poly.entity_id
_entity_poly.type
_entity_poly.pdbx_seq_one_letter_code
_entity_poly.pdbx_strand_id
1 'polypeptide(L)'
;MKIGSKLALAAASLTLGFAIVDAQSVSAAIINYAFTVDSSATKGNGFFSFDDSTLSNDYTPEATIKSLSFQFDGDYTVYTEQDDNNYPDFPVVFQTTSLTGQTSFALDYLFNDKSNSGSSLSYEIVGEDFTVFSGTSSDVVPISGSVSYRQVPESTPLVGALFACGLGLMMKRKVASIKKVNV
;
A
#
# COMPACT_ATOMS: atom_id res chain seq x y z
N MET A 1 -17.33 -25.16 -68.40
CA MET A 1 -16.77 -25.95 -67.27
C MET A 1 -16.00 -24.99 -66.37
N LYS A 2 -16.00 -25.02 -65.05
CA LYS A 2 -16.79 -25.68 -63.99
C LYS A 2 -16.19 -25.07 -62.70
N ILE A 3 -17.05 -24.60 -61.80
CA ILE A 3 -17.01 -24.80 -60.33
C ILE A 3 -15.79 -24.27 -59.54
N GLY A 4 -16.08 -23.50 -58.49
CA GLY A 4 -15.16 -23.33 -57.37
C GLY A 4 -15.37 -22.05 -56.57
N SER A 5 -16.56 -21.83 -56.03
CA SER A 5 -16.79 -21.83 -54.57
C SER A 5 -16.11 -20.66 -53.83
N LYS A 6 -16.87 -19.58 -53.59
CA LYS A 6 -17.38 -19.26 -52.24
C LYS A 6 -16.29 -19.34 -51.16
N LEU A 7 -15.63 -18.22 -50.89
CA LEU A 7 -15.11 -17.96 -49.55
C LEU A 7 -15.79 -16.69 -49.03
N ALA A 8 -16.98 -16.90 -48.46
CA ALA A 8 -17.48 -16.05 -47.40
C ALA A 8 -16.63 -16.38 -46.17
N LEU A 9 -15.91 -15.40 -45.63
CA LEU A 9 -15.37 -15.52 -44.28
C LEU A 9 -15.94 -14.36 -43.46
N ALA A 10 -16.79 -14.76 -42.52
CA ALA A 10 -17.53 -13.88 -41.64
C ALA A 10 -16.58 -13.02 -40.80
N ALA A 11 -16.74 -11.71 -40.88
CA ALA A 11 -16.25 -10.80 -39.86
C ALA A 11 -17.18 -10.95 -38.65
N ALA A 12 -16.83 -11.82 -37.70
CA ALA A 12 -17.48 -11.84 -36.40
C ALA A 12 -17.01 -10.60 -35.63
N SER A 13 -17.83 -9.56 -35.63
CA SER A 13 -17.71 -8.43 -34.73
C SER A 13 -17.89 -8.91 -33.29
N LEU A 14 -16.78 -9.01 -32.55
CA LEU A 14 -16.81 -9.10 -31.08
C LEU A 14 -17.23 -7.73 -30.53
N THR A 15 -18.54 -7.48 -30.51
CA THR A 15 -19.10 -6.45 -29.63
C THR A 15 -18.90 -6.93 -28.20
N LEU A 16 -17.82 -6.45 -27.56
CA LEU A 16 -17.71 -6.44 -26.11
C LEU A 16 -18.84 -5.58 -25.58
N GLY A 17 -19.96 -6.22 -25.26
CA GLY A 17 -21.00 -5.62 -24.44
C GLY A 17 -20.38 -5.38 -23.06
N PHE A 18 -19.81 -4.20 -22.87
CA PHE A 18 -19.63 -3.68 -21.52
C PHE A 18 -21.05 -3.42 -21.01
N ALA A 19 -21.62 -4.41 -20.36
CA ALA A 19 -22.62 -4.12 -19.35
C ALA A 19 -21.89 -3.19 -18.38
N ILE A 20 -22.28 -1.90 -18.40
CA ILE A 20 -22.06 -1.01 -17.27
C ILE A 20 -22.93 -1.63 -16.18
N VAL A 21 -22.39 -2.64 -15.51
CA VAL A 21 -22.80 -2.92 -14.15
C VAL A 21 -22.45 -1.62 -13.46
N ASP A 22 -23.45 -0.96 -12.88
CA ASP A 22 -23.22 0.01 -11.81
C ASP A 22 -22.43 -0.74 -10.74
N ALA A 23 -21.12 -0.83 -10.94
CA ALA A 23 -20.18 -1.12 -9.90
C ALA A 23 -20.25 0.14 -9.06
N GLN A 24 -21.21 0.16 -8.13
CA GLN A 24 -21.01 0.83 -6.88
C GLN A 24 -19.67 0.30 -6.40
N SER A 25 -18.61 1.07 -6.65
CA SER A 25 -17.25 0.71 -6.32
C SER A 25 -17.13 0.84 -4.81
N VAL A 26 -17.75 -0.10 -4.10
CA VAL A 26 -17.50 -0.40 -2.70
C VAL A 26 -16.39 -1.45 -2.70
N SER A 27 -15.26 -1.11 -3.30
CA SER A 27 -14.03 -1.79 -2.93
C SER A 27 -13.48 -0.97 -1.79
N ALA A 28 -13.73 -1.41 -0.55
CA ALA A 28 -12.89 -1.04 0.57
C ALA A 28 -11.43 -1.26 0.13
N ALA A 29 -10.68 -0.18 -0.02
CA ALA A 29 -9.29 -0.23 -0.42
C ALA A 29 -8.44 -0.29 0.84
N ILE A 30 -7.59 -1.32 0.94
CA ILE A 30 -6.58 -1.32 1.99
C ILE A 30 -5.50 -0.36 1.51
N ILE A 31 -5.51 0.84 2.05
CA ILE A 31 -4.54 1.86 1.70
C ILE A 31 -3.27 1.59 2.49
N ASN A 32 -2.14 1.51 1.79
CA ASN A 32 -0.83 1.25 2.37
C ASN A 32 0.04 2.51 2.28
N TYR A 33 0.72 2.83 3.38
CA TYR A 33 1.67 3.94 3.45
C TYR A 33 2.99 3.46 4.01
N ALA A 34 4.07 4.00 3.45
CA ALA A 34 5.38 4.00 4.07
C ALA A 34 5.59 5.37 4.71
N PHE A 35 6.25 5.39 5.86
CA PHE A 35 6.67 6.62 6.50
C PHE A 35 8.12 6.54 6.97
N THR A 36 8.74 7.70 7.08
CA THR A 36 10.13 7.84 7.54
C THR A 36 10.18 8.93 8.59
N VAL A 37 10.76 8.58 9.74
CA VAL A 37 11.05 9.49 10.86
C VAL A 37 12.47 9.99 10.70
N ASP A 38 12.65 11.31 10.79
CA ASP A 38 13.96 11.96 10.81
C ASP A 38 14.04 12.95 11.98
N SER A 39 14.92 12.68 12.94
CA SER A 39 15.25 13.61 14.02
C SER A 39 16.75 13.60 14.30
N SER A 40 17.21 14.57 15.09
CA SER A 40 18.61 14.61 15.53
C SER A 40 18.97 13.48 16.51
N ALA A 41 17.99 12.89 17.20
CA ALA A 41 18.21 11.81 18.18
C ALA A 41 18.08 10.41 17.57
N THR A 42 17.12 10.23 16.67
CA THR A 42 16.80 8.93 16.07
C THR A 42 16.19 9.09 14.67
N LYS A 43 16.35 8.05 13.85
CA LYS A 43 15.77 7.94 12.52
C LYS A 43 15.14 6.57 12.37
N GLY A 44 14.15 6.42 11.50
CA GLY A 44 13.51 5.13 11.32
C GLY A 44 12.56 5.10 10.15
N ASN A 45 12.13 3.90 9.82
CA ASN A 45 11.22 3.66 8.71
C ASN A 45 10.08 2.75 9.19
N GLY A 46 8.89 2.99 8.64
CA GLY A 46 7.74 2.18 8.97
C GLY A 46 6.72 2.10 7.85
N PHE A 47 5.76 1.22 8.07
CA PHE A 47 4.61 1.01 7.21
C PHE A 47 3.36 0.97 8.08
N PHE A 48 2.28 1.56 7.58
CA PHE A 48 0.95 1.33 8.12
C PHE A 48 -0.04 1.06 6.99
N SER A 49 -1.13 0.39 7.33
CA SER A 49 -2.28 0.24 6.45
C SER A 49 -3.57 0.55 7.19
N PHE A 50 -4.60 0.97 6.47
CA PHE A 50 -5.94 1.18 7.02
C PHE A 50 -6.98 0.89 5.94
N ASP A 51 -8.23 0.72 6.37
CA ASP A 51 -9.37 0.54 5.48
C ASP A 51 -10.03 1.90 5.25
N ASP A 52 -10.08 2.37 4.00
CA ASP A 52 -10.67 3.67 3.70
C ASP A 52 -12.18 3.71 3.99
N SER A 53 -12.85 2.55 3.99
CA SER A 53 -14.27 2.44 4.35
C SER A 53 -14.54 2.64 5.84
N THR A 54 -13.50 2.63 6.69
CA THR A 54 -13.61 2.90 8.13
C THR A 54 -13.33 4.34 8.51
N LEU A 55 -13.10 5.23 7.53
CA LEU A 55 -12.97 6.65 7.81
C LEU A 55 -14.24 7.20 8.46
N SER A 56 -14.07 7.92 9.57
CA SER A 56 -15.17 8.56 10.27
C SER A 56 -15.77 9.69 9.43
N ASN A 57 -17.02 10.05 9.74
CA ASN A 57 -17.70 11.18 9.11
C ASN A 57 -17.56 12.47 9.94
N ASP A 58 -16.51 12.57 10.74
CA ASP A 58 -16.25 13.72 11.60
C ASP A 58 -15.62 14.88 10.82
N TYR A 59 -15.45 16.03 11.48
CA TYR A 59 -14.81 17.21 10.87
C TYR A 59 -13.37 16.92 10.42
N THR A 60 -12.67 16.08 11.18
CA THR A 60 -11.38 15.48 10.82
C THR A 60 -11.59 13.98 10.68
N PRO A 61 -11.76 13.45 9.45
CA PRO A 61 -11.96 12.03 9.24
C PRO A 61 -10.77 11.21 9.73
N GLU A 62 -11.05 10.24 10.58
CA GLU A 62 -10.06 9.33 11.18
C GLU A 62 -10.42 7.88 10.90
N ALA A 63 -9.40 7.02 10.78
CA ALA A 63 -9.57 5.57 10.69
C ALA A 63 -8.53 4.89 11.58
N THR A 64 -8.90 3.81 12.26
CA THR A 64 -7.91 2.97 12.92
C THR A 64 -7.01 2.29 11.89
N ILE A 65 -5.72 2.17 12.21
CA ILE A 65 -4.83 1.30 11.45
C ILE A 65 -5.30 -0.17 11.46
N LYS A 66 -5.07 -0.86 10.34
CA LYS A 66 -5.14 -2.33 10.24
C LYS A 66 -3.82 -3.00 10.58
N SER A 67 -2.70 -2.38 10.23
CA SER A 67 -1.37 -2.91 10.50
C SER A 67 -0.38 -1.78 10.70
N LEU A 68 0.62 -1.99 11.55
CA LEU A 68 1.76 -1.11 11.74
C LEU A 68 3.04 -1.93 11.89
N SER A 69 4.11 -1.45 11.26
CA SER A 69 5.45 -1.98 11.47
C SER A 69 6.44 -0.84 11.36
N PHE A 70 7.09 -0.48 12.46
CA PHE A 70 8.03 0.62 12.53
C PHE A 70 9.33 0.19 13.22
N GLN A 71 10.47 0.66 12.73
CA GLN A 71 11.77 0.32 13.27
C GLN A 71 12.71 1.53 13.18
N PHE A 72 13.42 1.81 14.27
CA PHE A 72 14.50 2.78 14.28
C PHE A 72 15.77 2.21 13.64
N ASP A 73 16.53 3.06 12.95
CA ASP A 73 17.79 2.71 12.33
C ASP A 73 18.82 2.28 13.40
N GLY A 74 19.44 1.13 13.20
CA GLY A 74 20.43 0.60 14.14
C GLY A 74 19.85 -0.13 15.35
N ASP A 75 18.52 -0.22 15.46
CA ASP A 75 17.80 -1.03 16.45
C ASP A 75 17.20 -2.29 15.77
N TYR A 76 17.05 -3.39 16.51
CA TYR A 76 16.35 -4.61 16.06
C TYR A 76 14.89 -4.66 16.55
N THR A 77 14.49 -3.67 17.33
CA THR A 77 13.17 -3.54 17.92
C THR A 77 12.18 -3.05 16.86
N VAL A 78 11.17 -3.87 16.57
CA VAL A 78 10.07 -3.53 15.65
C VAL A 78 8.82 -3.23 16.45
N TYR A 79 8.34 -1.99 16.35
CA TYR A 79 7.06 -1.53 16.91
C TYR A 79 5.92 -1.95 15.99
N THR A 80 4.91 -2.61 16.54
CA THR A 80 3.71 -3.05 15.83
C THR A 80 2.46 -2.55 16.53
N GLU A 81 1.31 -2.69 15.88
CA GLU A 81 0.04 -2.32 16.48
C GLU A 81 -0.27 -3.09 17.77
N GLN A 82 0.25 -4.31 17.92
CA GLN A 82 0.05 -5.14 19.11
C GLN A 82 0.87 -4.68 20.33
N ASP A 83 1.86 -3.79 20.12
CA ASP A 83 2.60 -3.19 21.23
C ASP A 83 1.80 -2.05 21.90
N ASP A 84 0.72 -1.58 21.27
CA ASP A 84 -0.14 -0.52 21.82
C ASP A 84 -1.25 -1.11 22.70
N ASN A 85 -1.34 -0.63 23.94
CA ASN A 85 -2.35 -1.09 24.89
C ASN A 85 -3.78 -0.68 24.51
N ASN A 86 -3.93 0.32 23.63
CA ASN A 86 -5.21 0.85 23.17
C ASN A 86 -5.63 0.24 21.81
N TYR A 87 -4.87 -0.69 21.24
CA TYR A 87 -5.28 -1.37 20.02
C TYR A 87 -6.53 -2.25 20.28
N PRO A 88 -7.57 -2.22 19.44
CA PRO A 88 -7.65 -1.64 18.09
C PRO A 88 -8.31 -0.25 18.01
N ASP A 89 -8.34 0.53 19.08
CA ASP A 89 -8.90 1.89 19.05
C ASP A 89 -7.83 2.94 18.69
N PHE A 90 -6.55 2.62 18.90
CA PHE A 90 -5.39 3.46 18.59
C PHE A 90 -4.18 2.56 18.24
N PRO A 91 -3.24 2.98 17.37
CA PRO A 91 -3.15 4.28 16.68
C PRO A 91 -4.16 4.48 15.56
N VAL A 92 -4.30 5.74 15.15
CA VAL A 92 -5.24 6.17 14.10
C VAL A 92 -4.52 6.88 12.97
N VAL A 93 -5.18 6.95 11.83
CA VAL A 93 -4.76 7.73 10.68
C VAL A 93 -5.77 8.83 10.41
N PHE A 94 -5.29 9.96 9.93
CA PHE A 94 -6.12 11.09 9.56
C PHE A 94 -5.60 11.75 8.30
N GLN A 95 -6.47 12.47 7.61
CA GLN A 95 -6.08 13.24 6.44
C GLN A 95 -5.37 14.53 6.87
N THR A 96 -4.17 14.76 6.36
CA THR A 96 -3.40 15.99 6.55
C THR A 96 -3.13 16.68 5.22
N THR A 97 -2.83 17.98 5.27
CA THR A 97 -2.42 18.77 4.12
C THR A 97 -1.03 19.34 4.40
N SER A 98 -0.04 18.90 3.64
CA SER A 98 1.33 19.43 3.74
C SER A 98 1.37 20.92 3.38
N LEU A 99 2.47 21.60 3.74
CA LEU A 99 2.73 23.00 3.37
C LEU A 99 2.71 23.25 1.85
N THR A 100 2.91 22.20 1.04
CA THR A 100 2.85 22.27 -0.43
C THR A 100 1.43 22.17 -0.99
N GLY A 101 0.43 21.97 -0.14
CA GLY A 101 -0.96 21.76 -0.51
C GLY A 101 -1.30 20.33 -0.92
N GLN A 102 -0.32 19.41 -0.87
CA GLN A 102 -0.57 18.00 -1.11
C GLN A 102 -1.27 17.38 0.11
N THR A 103 -2.43 16.78 -0.13
CA THR A 103 -3.19 15.99 0.85
C THR A 103 -2.68 14.56 0.91
N SER A 104 -2.45 14.05 2.11
CA SER A 104 -2.06 12.65 2.36
C SER A 104 -2.67 12.14 3.66
N PHE A 105 -2.62 10.84 3.89
CA PHE A 105 -2.89 10.28 5.21
C PHE A 105 -1.62 10.30 6.05
N ALA A 106 -1.77 10.65 7.32
CA ALA A 106 -0.70 10.64 8.30
C ALA A 106 -1.15 9.92 9.57
N LEU A 107 -0.17 9.58 10.42
CA LEU A 107 -0.37 8.77 11.61
C LEU A 107 -0.50 9.68 12.85
N ASP A 108 -1.36 9.29 13.77
CA ASP A 108 -1.29 9.67 15.18
C ASP A 108 -0.89 8.43 15.98
N TYR A 109 0.31 8.45 16.56
CA TYR A 109 0.87 7.31 17.29
C TYR A 109 1.78 7.73 18.43
N LEU A 110 1.37 7.37 19.64
CA LEU A 110 2.12 7.53 20.88
C LEU A 110 2.57 6.15 21.38
N PHE A 111 3.87 5.97 21.57
CA PHE A 111 4.44 4.69 22.00
C PHE A 111 5.67 4.88 22.89
N ASN A 112 5.92 3.90 23.76
CA ASN A 112 7.06 3.94 24.67
C ASN A 112 8.28 3.25 24.06
N ASP A 113 9.46 3.65 24.50
CA ASP A 113 10.70 2.95 24.19
C ASP A 113 10.70 1.52 24.75
N LYS A 114 10.49 0.55 23.85
CA LYS A 114 10.53 -0.86 24.19
C LYS A 114 11.91 -1.49 23.99
N SER A 115 12.83 -0.78 23.33
CA SER A 115 14.22 -1.23 23.14
C SER A 115 14.96 -1.27 24.49
N ASN A 116 14.54 -0.42 25.43
CA ASN A 116 15.09 -0.33 26.77
C ASN A 116 13.97 -0.27 27.82
N SER A 117 13.71 -1.39 28.48
CA SER A 117 12.65 -1.51 29.49
C SER A 117 12.81 -0.63 30.74
N GLY A 118 13.98 0.00 30.93
CA GLY A 118 14.22 1.00 31.98
C GLY A 118 14.09 2.45 31.50
N SER A 119 13.84 2.65 30.22
CA SER A 119 13.67 3.95 29.59
C SER A 119 12.36 4.58 30.03
N SER A 120 12.39 5.88 30.31
CA SER A 120 11.19 6.70 30.46
C SER A 120 10.88 7.47 29.17
N LEU A 121 11.55 7.13 28.06
CA LEU A 121 11.32 7.78 26.80
C LEU A 121 10.02 7.31 26.17
N SER A 122 9.29 8.27 25.65
CA SER A 122 8.12 8.09 24.81
C SER A 122 8.34 8.82 23.50
N TYR A 123 7.71 8.31 22.46
CA TYR A 123 7.75 8.79 21.10
C TYR A 123 6.33 9.13 20.68
N GLU A 124 6.17 10.29 20.06
CA GLU A 124 4.90 10.74 19.52
C GLU A 124 5.09 11.11 18.05
N ILE A 125 4.22 10.56 17.21
CA ILE A 125 4.05 10.94 15.82
C ILE A 125 2.66 11.56 15.72
N VAL A 126 2.57 12.82 15.30
CA VAL A 126 1.29 13.48 15.00
C VAL A 126 1.44 14.17 13.66
N GLY A 127 0.89 13.57 12.61
CA GLY A 127 1.04 14.15 11.28
C GLY A 127 2.50 14.11 10.83
N GLU A 128 3.02 15.26 10.39
CA GLU A 128 4.42 15.41 9.96
C GLU A 128 5.38 15.69 11.13
N ASP A 129 4.89 15.77 12.37
CA ASP A 129 5.70 16.05 13.55
C ASP A 129 6.09 14.76 14.28
N PHE A 130 7.36 14.69 14.70
CA PHE A 130 7.87 13.64 15.58
C PHE A 130 8.45 14.26 16.84
N THR A 131 8.10 13.72 18.01
CA THR A 131 8.61 14.21 19.30
C THR A 131 9.14 13.04 20.12
N VAL A 132 10.36 13.22 20.65
CA VAL A 132 10.93 12.36 21.69
C VAL A 132 10.87 13.11 23.01
N PHE A 133 10.28 12.52 24.03
CA PHE A 133 10.14 13.14 25.35
C PHE A 133 10.27 12.11 26.47
N SER A 134 10.43 12.58 27.71
CA SER A 134 10.41 11.73 28.90
C SER A 134 9.04 11.79 29.55
N GLY A 135 8.38 10.64 29.71
CA GLY A 135 7.09 10.55 30.39
C GLY A 135 7.17 10.76 31.90
N THR A 136 8.37 10.71 32.49
CA THR A 136 8.58 10.75 33.96
C THR A 136 9.40 11.94 34.45
N SER A 137 10.05 12.70 33.55
CA SER A 137 10.90 13.84 33.91
C SER A 137 10.56 15.07 33.09
N SER A 138 10.17 16.14 33.78
CA SER A 138 9.90 17.46 33.20
C SER A 138 11.17 18.24 32.85
N ASP A 139 12.35 17.79 33.29
CA ASP A 139 13.63 18.47 33.08
C ASP A 139 14.28 18.07 31.75
N VAL A 140 13.78 17.02 31.10
CA VAL A 140 14.24 16.58 29.79
C VAL A 140 13.52 17.40 28.72
N VAL A 141 14.29 18.20 27.98
CA VAL A 141 13.77 18.99 26.86
C VAL A 141 13.35 18.05 25.72
N PRO A 142 12.11 18.14 25.21
CA PRO A 142 11.67 17.34 24.08
C PRO A 142 12.54 17.58 22.84
N ILE A 143 12.83 16.50 22.11
CA ILE A 143 13.56 16.57 20.84
C ILE A 143 12.55 16.41 19.72
N SER A 144 12.45 17.43 18.86
CA SER A 144 11.58 17.42 17.69
C SER A 144 12.29 16.84 16.47
N GLY A 145 11.50 16.23 15.60
CA GLY A 145 11.86 15.74 14.28
C GLY A 145 10.67 15.84 13.34
N SER A 146 10.82 15.24 12.16
CA SER A 146 9.80 15.24 11.11
C SER A 146 9.45 13.83 10.67
N VAL A 147 8.21 13.65 10.22
CA VAL A 147 7.73 12.44 9.57
C VAL A 147 7.31 12.76 8.14
N SER A 148 7.75 11.92 7.19
CA SER A 148 7.34 12.01 5.79
C SER A 148 6.59 10.76 5.38
N TYR A 149 5.62 10.92 4.48
CA TYR A 149 4.70 9.86 4.08
C TYR A 149 4.73 9.63 2.57
N ARG A 150 4.60 8.36 2.17
CA ARG A 150 4.43 7.97 0.77
C ARG A 150 3.46 6.81 0.67
N GLN A 151 2.39 7.01 -0.11
CA GLN A 151 1.48 5.92 -0.43
C GLN A 151 2.23 4.82 -1.21
N VAL A 152 2.08 3.58 -0.77
CA VAL A 152 2.64 2.40 -1.43
C VAL A 152 1.58 1.87 -2.41
N PRO A 153 1.84 1.85 -3.73
CA PRO A 153 0.89 1.31 -4.69
C PRO A 153 0.57 -0.16 -4.37
N GLU A 154 -0.71 -0.52 -4.38
CA GLU A 154 -1.09 -1.94 -4.30
C GLU A 154 -0.39 -2.71 -5.43
N SER A 155 0.08 -3.92 -5.13
CA SER A 155 0.60 -4.83 -6.15
C SER A 155 -0.55 -5.21 -7.08
N THR A 156 -0.74 -4.43 -8.14
CA THR A 156 -1.75 -4.69 -9.15
C THR A 156 -1.46 -6.05 -9.79
N PRO A 157 -2.47 -6.86 -10.16
CA PRO A 157 -2.28 -8.14 -10.83
C PRO A 157 -1.85 -7.92 -12.31
N LEU A 158 -0.69 -7.29 -12.53
CA LEU A 158 -0.02 -7.21 -13.84
C LEU A 158 0.43 -8.59 -14.35
N VAL A 159 0.26 -9.63 -13.53
CA VAL A 159 0.47 -11.02 -13.85
C VAL A 159 -0.55 -11.52 -14.90
N GLY A 160 -1.78 -10.97 -14.92
CA GLY A 160 -2.83 -11.41 -15.86
C GLY A 160 -2.54 -11.05 -17.33
N ALA A 161 -1.89 -9.92 -17.60
CA ALA A 161 -1.56 -9.49 -18.96
C ALA A 161 -0.36 -10.27 -19.55
N LEU A 162 0.61 -10.65 -18.72
CA LEU A 162 1.78 -11.41 -19.17
C LEU A 162 1.44 -12.88 -19.49
N PHE A 163 0.51 -13.51 -18.74
CA PHE A 163 0.08 -14.87 -19.05
C PHE A 163 -0.82 -14.95 -20.30
N ALA A 164 -1.62 -13.93 -20.59
CA ALA A 164 -2.45 -13.89 -21.81
C ALA A 164 -1.62 -13.72 -23.09
N CYS A 165 -0.49 -13.00 -23.05
CA CYS A 165 0.42 -12.88 -24.19
C CYS A 165 1.37 -14.09 -24.36
N GLY A 166 1.67 -14.83 -23.29
CA GLY A 166 2.61 -15.96 -23.33
C GLY A 166 2.09 -17.21 -24.03
N LEU A 167 0.79 -17.52 -23.91
CA LEU A 167 0.20 -18.74 -24.50
C LEU A 167 -0.10 -18.59 -26.00
N GLY A 168 -0.28 -17.37 -26.51
CA GLY A 168 -0.60 -17.13 -27.92
C GLY A 168 0.58 -17.34 -28.89
N LEU A 169 1.83 -17.23 -28.42
CA LEU A 169 3.03 -17.33 -29.26
C LEU A 169 3.60 -18.75 -29.38
N MET A 170 3.23 -19.68 -28.49
CA MET A 170 3.78 -21.06 -28.51
C MET A 170 3.03 -22.04 -29.42
N MET A 171 1.80 -21.74 -29.87
CA MET A 171 1.03 -22.67 -30.73
C MET A 171 1.30 -22.53 -32.24
N LYS A 172 2.15 -21.60 -32.70
CA LYS A 172 2.41 -21.39 -34.15
C LYS A 172 3.65 -22.08 -34.74
N ARG A 173 4.36 -22.94 -34.00
CA ARG A 173 5.51 -23.68 -34.54
C ARG A 173 5.29 -25.21 -34.55
N LYS A 174 4.70 -25.71 -35.64
CA LYS A 174 5.23 -26.80 -36.50
C LYS A 174 4.09 -27.49 -37.27
N VAL A 175 3.84 -27.03 -38.50
CA VAL A 175 3.43 -27.93 -39.60
C VAL A 175 4.20 -27.50 -40.84
N ALA A 176 5.34 -28.16 -41.09
CA ALA A 176 5.88 -28.37 -42.43
C ALA A 176 7.10 -29.29 -42.36
N SER A 177 6.93 -30.52 -42.85
CA SER A 177 7.82 -31.19 -43.83
C SER A 177 7.91 -32.68 -43.54
N ILE A 178 6.96 -33.45 -44.08
CA ILE A 178 7.20 -34.86 -44.42
C ILE A 178 7.60 -34.84 -45.89
N LYS A 179 8.91 -34.90 -46.17
CA LYS A 179 9.41 -35.28 -47.49
C LYS A 179 9.28 -36.80 -47.59
N LYS A 180 8.33 -37.28 -48.40
CA LYS A 180 8.32 -38.67 -48.88
C LYS A 180 9.56 -38.88 -49.75
N VAL A 181 10.44 -39.79 -49.36
CA VAL A 181 11.40 -40.41 -50.28
C VAL A 181 10.69 -41.58 -50.94
N ASN A 182 10.72 -41.62 -52.26
CA ASN A 182 10.38 -42.79 -53.06
C ASN A 182 11.34 -42.89 -54.24
N VAL A 183 11.76 -44.13 -54.48
CA VAL A 183 12.71 -44.68 -55.48
C VAL A 183 14.18 -44.53 -55.13
#